data_AF-A0AAN9VEW9-F1
#
_entry.id   AF-A0AAN9VEW9-F1
#
_cell.length_a   1.000
_cell.length_b   1.000
_cell.length_c   1.000
_cell.angle_alpha   90.00
_cell.angle_beta   90.00
_cell.angle_gamma   90.00
#
_symmetry.space_group_name_H-M   'P 1'
#
loop_
_entity.id
_entity.type
_entity.pdbx_description
1 polymer ?
#
loop_
_entity_poly.entity_id
_entity_poly.type
_entity_poly.pdbx_seq_one_letter_code
_entity_poly.pdbx_strand_id
1 'polypeptide(L)' 'MSEEELLRRAAEERATIVSRYKHGRENGAQIDPWEDPGFEIYHVTDRHGFIQ' A
#
# COMPACT_ATOMS: atom_id res chain seq x y z
N MET A 1 -20.20 -6.75 27.26
CA MET A 1 -19.98 -6.22 25.90
C MET A 1 -21.14 -6.70 25.04
N SER A 2 -22.02 -5.82 24.59
CA SER A 2 -23.11 -6.20 23.67
C SER A 2 -22.57 -6.39 22.25
N GLU A 3 -23.29 -7.15 21.43
CA GLU A 3 -22.94 -7.38 20.03
C GLU A 3 -22.88 -6.09 19.21
N GLU A 4 -23.82 -5.16 19.47
CA GLU A 4 -23.83 -3.82 18.85
C GLU A 4 -22.55 -3.03 19.16
N GLU A 5 -22.02 -3.15 20.38
CA GLU A 5 -20.83 -2.42 20.77
C GLU A 5 -19.56 -3.00 20.14
N LEU A 6 -19.52 -4.31 19.90
CA LEU A 6 -18.46 -4.96 19.13
C LEU A 6 -18.52 -4.53 17.66
N LEU A 7 -19.72 -4.47 17.07
CA LEU A 7 -19.92 -4.04 15.68
C LEU A 7 -19.51 -2.58 15.47
N ARG A 8 -19.83 -1.70 16.43
CA ARG A 8 -19.43 -0.29 16.41
C ARG A 8 -17.91 -0.13 16.43
N ARG A 9 -17.23 -0.81 17.37
CA ARG A 9 -15.75 -0.78 17.46
C ARG A 9 -15.10 -1.31 16.19
N ALA A 10 -15.60 -2.42 15.67
CA ALA A 10 -15.08 -2.99 14.43
C ALA A 10 -15.29 -2.06 13.22
N ALA A 11 -16.37 -1.27 13.18
CA ALA A 11 -16.59 -0.27 12.14
C ALA A 11 -15.62 0.91 12.25
N GLU A 12 -15.35 1.40 13.46
CA GLU A 12 -14.38 2.47 13.74
C GLU A 12 -12.94 2.05 13.36
N GLU A 13 -12.57 0.80 13.70
CA GLU A 13 -11.27 0.22 13.34
C GLU A 13 -11.12 0.09 11.82
N ARG A 14 -12.13 -0.44 11.13
CA ARG A 14 -12.12 -0.56 9.66
C ARG A 14 -12.05 0.80 8.99
N ALA A 15 -12.80 1.79 9.46
CA ALA A 15 -12.76 3.15 8.91
C ALA A 15 -11.37 3.78 9.06
N THR A 16 -10.69 3.54 10.19
CA THR A 16 -9.32 3.99 10.44
C THR A 16 -8.30 3.32 9.53
N ILE A 17 -8.46 2.01 9.29
CA ILE A 17 -7.57 1.28 8.37
C ILE A 17 -7.75 1.80 6.95
N VAL A 18 -9.00 1.94 6.49
CA VAL A 18 -9.31 2.40 5.13
C VAL A 18 -8.89 3.86 4.92
N SER A 19 -9.03 4.73 5.93
CA SER A 19 -8.62 6.14 5.82
C SER A 19 -7.11 6.30 5.57
N ARG A 20 -6.27 5.40 6.13
CA ARG A 20 -4.82 5.39 5.87
C ARG A 20 -4.48 5.14 4.41
N TYR A 21 -5.29 4.36 3.69
CA TYR A 21 -5.09 4.09 2.27
C TYR A 21 -5.83 5.06 1.33
N LYS A 22 -6.75 5.88 1.87
CA LYS A 22 -7.55 6.83 1.09
C LYS A 22 -6.70 7.88 0.38
N HIS A 23 -5.54 8.20 0.92
CA HIS A 23 -4.67 9.28 0.44
C HIS A 23 -3.70 8.87 -0.70
N GLY A 24 -3.66 7.59 -1.10
CA GLY A 24 -2.85 7.15 -2.25
C GLY A 24 -1.42 7.69 -2.26
N ARG A 25 -0.90 8.01 -3.46
CA ARG A 25 0.36 8.76 -3.65
C ARG A 25 0.09 10.26 -3.61
N GLU A 26 -0.29 10.79 -2.45
CA GLU A 26 -0.38 12.24 -2.27
C GLU A 26 1.00 12.90 -2.46
N ASN A 27 1.02 14.14 -2.95
CA ASN A 27 2.26 14.90 -3.20
C ASN A 27 3.05 15.08 -1.89
N GLY A 28 4.08 14.24 -1.68
CA GLY A 28 4.90 14.24 -0.47
C GLY A 28 4.80 12.97 0.39
N ALA A 29 4.01 11.97 -0.01
CA ALA A 29 4.10 10.65 0.60
C ALA A 29 5.52 10.09 0.40
N GLN A 30 6.20 9.77 1.49
CA GLN A 30 7.46 9.05 1.45
C GLN A 30 7.12 7.62 1.03
N ILE A 31 7.26 7.36 -0.27
CA ILE A 31 7.11 6.03 -0.85
C ILE A 31 8.49 5.41 -0.75
N ASP A 32 8.61 4.33 0.01
CA ASP A 32 9.85 3.57 0.00
C ASP A 32 10.03 2.95 -1.39
N PRO A 33 11.27 2.80 -1.88
CA PRO A 33 11.50 2.28 -3.22
C PRO A 33 10.81 0.95 -3.50
N TRP A 34 10.70 0.04 -2.52
CA TRP A 34 9.99 -1.24 -2.68
C TRP A 34 8.46 -1.13 -2.80
N GLU A 35 7.87 0.01 -2.45
CA GLU A 35 6.45 0.33 -2.63
C GLU A 35 6.15 0.90 -4.03
N ASP A 36 7.18 1.15 -4.83
CA ASP A 36 7.03 1.60 -6.20
C ASP A 36 7.00 0.40 -7.18
N PRO A 37 5.88 0.16 -7.89
CA PRO A 37 5.81 -0.86 -8.94
C PRO A 37 6.82 -0.63 -10.08
N GLY A 38 7.35 0.59 -10.22
CA GLY A 38 8.44 0.90 -11.15
C GLY A 38 9.85 0.65 -10.60
N PHE A 39 9.99 0.28 -9.32
CA PHE A 39 11.30 0.02 -8.70
C PHE A 39 11.78 -1.38 -9.00
N GLU A 40 12.31 -1.51 -10.20
CA GLU A 40 12.81 -2.78 -10.71
C GLU A 40 14.30 -2.93 -10.38
N ILE A 41 14.61 -3.37 -9.15
CA ILE A 41 15.99 -3.69 -8.74
C ILE A 41 16.60 -4.78 -9.62
N TYR A 42 15.76 -5.62 -10.23
CA TYR A 42 16.16 -6.81 -10.99
C TYR A 42 16.14 -6.65 -12.51
N HIS A 43 16.03 -5.44 -13.05
CA HIS A 43 16.39 -5.19 -14.46
C HIS A 43 17.91 -5.22 -14.66
N VAL A 44 18.57 -6.25 -14.13
CA VAL A 44 19.91 -6.61 -14.53
C VAL A 44 19.74 -7.33 -15.86
N THR A 45 20.10 -6.62 -16.92
CA THR A 45 20.17 -7.11 -18.30
C THR A 45 20.62 -8.56 -18.31
N ASP A 46 19.77 -9.47 -18.79
CA ASP A 46 20.24 -10.80 -19.16
C ASP A 46 21.41 -10.61 -20.14
N ARG A 47 22.41 -11.52 -20.09
CA ARG A 47 23.64 -11.43 -20.90
C ARG A 47 23.37 -11.19 -22.40
N HIS A 48 22.15 -11.50 -22.87
CA HIS A 48 21.71 -11.37 -24.25
C HIS A 48 20.71 -10.22 -24.52
N GLY A 49 20.40 -9.36 -23.55
CA GLY A 49 19.65 -8.12 -23.78
C GLY A 49 18.16 -8.29 -24.15
N PHE A 50 17.49 -9.32 -23.64
CA PHE A 50 16.11 -9.65 -24.02
C PHE A 50 14.98 -8.94 -23.24
N ILE A 51 15.30 -8.00 -22.33
CA ILE A 51 14.27 -7.16 -21.70
C ILE A 51 14.32 -5.80 -22.40
N GLN A 52 13.25 -5.50 -23.14
CA GLN A 52 13.00 -4.23 -23.83
C GLN A 52 12.19 -3.30 -22.94
#